data_AF-A0A0A1ZVW1-F1
#
_entry.id   AF-A0A0A1ZVW1-F1
#
_cell.length_a   1.000
_cell.length_b   1.000
_cell.length_c   1.000
_cell.angle_alpha   90.00
_cell.angle_beta   90.00
_cell.angle_gamma   90.00
#
_symmetry.space_group_name_H-M   'P 1'
#
loop_
_entity.id
_entity.type
_entity.pdbx_description
1 polymer ?
#
loop_
_entity_poly.entity_id
_entity_poly.type
_entity_poly.pdbx_seq_one_letter_code
_entity_poly.pdbx_strand_id
1 'polypeptide(L)'
;MNKKETSNPKVVRNQNHESKKMNTSENRNKKSNNDLPWWVEFLFVQIGLPDNLLIKILRTKKKSKEIIINNKKLIILILFGLATFSYFYPVIKHAKNKLDCEKIAKNYIIKNKNIIRINKKELRMLSTNFCYGGNEINKIENLNN
;
A
#
# COMPACT_ATOMS: atom_id res chain seq x y z
N MET A 1 -95.45 -32.34 -23.50
CA MET A 1 -94.44 -33.06 -24.31
C MET A 1 -93.56 -33.86 -23.35
N ASN A 2 -93.68 -35.19 -23.39
CA ASN A 2 -92.91 -36.13 -22.57
C ASN A 2 -91.45 -36.21 -23.09
N LYS A 3 -90.46 -36.16 -22.20
CA LYS A 3 -89.48 -37.26 -21.95
C LYS A 3 -88.23 -36.80 -21.16
N LYS A 4 -88.04 -37.49 -20.02
CA LYS A 4 -86.84 -38.12 -19.46
C LYS A 4 -85.70 -37.25 -18.90
N GLU A 5 -85.59 -37.34 -17.57
CA GLU A 5 -84.34 -37.29 -16.79
C GLU A 5 -83.33 -38.34 -17.26
N THR A 6 -82.05 -37.99 -17.21
CA THR A 6 -80.93 -38.94 -17.09
C THR A 6 -79.85 -38.33 -16.20
N SER A 7 -79.86 -38.76 -14.93
CA SER A 7 -78.72 -38.76 -14.00
C SER A 7 -77.63 -39.71 -14.50
N ASN A 8 -76.36 -39.36 -14.28
CA ASN A 8 -75.33 -40.35 -13.92
C ASN A 8 -74.16 -39.72 -13.13
N PRO A 9 -73.50 -40.48 -12.23
CA PRO A 9 -72.74 -39.94 -11.09
C PRO A 9 -71.21 -40.22 -11.14
N LYS A 10 -70.48 -39.50 -10.28
CA LYS A 10 -69.20 -39.81 -9.62
C LYS A 10 -68.05 -40.40 -10.48
N VAL A 11 -66.99 -39.60 -10.65
CA VAL A 11 -65.62 -40.12 -10.70
C VAL A 11 -64.82 -39.53 -9.54
N VAL A 12 -64.80 -40.28 -8.44
CA VAL A 12 -63.82 -40.12 -7.36
C VAL A 12 -62.50 -40.65 -7.91
N ARG A 13 -61.47 -39.80 -8.02
CA ARG A 13 -60.10 -40.24 -8.29
C ARG A 13 -59.22 -39.91 -7.09
N ASN A 14 -59.27 -40.78 -6.09
CA ASN A 14 -58.22 -40.90 -5.07
C ASN A 14 -57.12 -41.80 -5.62
N GLN A 15 -55.91 -41.25 -5.83
CA GLN A 15 -54.68 -42.04 -5.88
C GLN A 15 -53.53 -41.26 -5.22
N ASN A 16 -53.44 -41.47 -3.90
CA ASN A 16 -52.25 -41.74 -3.08
C ASN A 16 -50.86 -41.26 -3.56
N HIS A 17 -50.24 -40.47 -2.68
CA HIS A 17 -48.85 -40.53 -2.22
C HIS A 17 -47.76 -41.04 -3.19
N GLU A 18 -46.97 -40.09 -3.69
CA GLU A 18 -45.52 -40.25 -3.70
C GLU A 18 -44.90 -38.88 -3.35
N SER A 19 -44.58 -38.67 -2.06
CA SER A 19 -43.77 -37.55 -1.62
C SER A 19 -42.35 -37.75 -2.16
N LYS A 20 -42.13 -37.30 -3.39
CA LYS A 20 -40.81 -37.29 -4.01
C LYS A 20 -39.95 -36.26 -3.25
N LYS A 21 -39.20 -36.77 -2.28
CA LYS A 21 -38.20 -36.05 -1.50
C LYS A 21 -37.16 -35.48 -2.46
N MET A 22 -37.34 -34.25 -2.91
CA MET A 22 -36.36 -33.52 -3.72
C MET A 22 -35.18 -33.15 -2.82
N ASN A 23 -34.15 -34.00 -2.80
CA ASN A 23 -32.83 -33.63 -2.32
C ASN A 23 -32.12 -32.81 -3.41
N THR A 24 -32.58 -31.59 -3.66
CA THR A 24 -31.75 -30.55 -4.23
C THR A 24 -31.33 -29.67 -3.06
N SER A 25 -30.16 -29.95 -2.49
CA SER A 25 -29.46 -28.92 -1.73
C SER A 25 -29.17 -27.81 -2.73
N GLU A 26 -30.06 -26.83 -2.77
CA GLU A 26 -29.88 -25.60 -3.48
C GLU A 26 -28.62 -24.99 -2.88
N ASN A 27 -27.48 -25.18 -3.54
CA ASN A 27 -26.26 -24.44 -3.26
C ASN A 27 -26.52 -23.00 -3.73
N ARG A 28 -27.44 -22.33 -3.05
CA ARG A 28 -27.53 -20.88 -3.06
C ARG A 28 -26.24 -20.45 -2.40
N ASN A 29 -25.24 -20.19 -3.22
CA ASN A 29 -24.28 -19.12 -2.97
C ASN A 29 -25.11 -17.86 -2.74
N LYS A 30 -25.63 -17.73 -1.52
CA LYS A 30 -26.26 -16.53 -0.99
C LYS A 30 -25.12 -15.53 -1.05
N LYS A 31 -25.05 -14.76 -2.15
CA LYS A 31 -24.44 -13.44 -2.10
C LYS A 31 -25.14 -12.79 -0.92
N SER A 32 -24.41 -12.63 0.18
CA SER A 32 -24.91 -11.93 1.35
C SER A 32 -25.58 -10.68 0.85
N ASN A 33 -26.85 -10.50 1.20
CA ASN A 33 -27.49 -9.21 1.05
C ASN A 33 -26.51 -8.19 1.66
N ASN A 34 -26.14 -7.21 0.85
CA ASN A 34 -25.09 -6.27 1.16
C ASN A 34 -25.59 -5.36 2.29
N ASP A 35 -25.46 -5.82 3.53
CA ASP A 35 -25.65 -4.98 4.70
C ASP A 35 -24.61 -3.85 4.59
N LEU A 36 -25.10 -2.62 4.80
CA LEU A 36 -24.25 -1.45 4.68
C LEU A 36 -23.10 -1.59 5.69
N PRO A 37 -21.87 -1.17 5.35
CA PRO A 37 -20.72 -1.31 6.24
C PRO A 37 -21.03 -0.74 7.62
N TRP A 38 -20.59 -1.39 8.70
CA TRP A 38 -20.88 -0.99 10.09
C TRP A 38 -20.62 0.51 10.42
N TRP A 39 -19.67 1.14 9.74
CA TRP A 39 -19.37 2.58 9.84
C TRP A 39 -20.50 3.49 9.32
N VAL A 40 -21.37 2.97 8.45
CA VAL A 40 -22.50 3.69 7.85
C VAL A 40 -23.61 3.88 8.87
N GLU A 41 -23.93 2.87 9.67
CA GLU A 41 -24.93 2.99 10.75
C GLU A 41 -24.53 4.07 11.75
N PHE A 42 -23.24 4.13 12.09
CA PHE A 42 -22.69 5.18 12.95
C PHE A 42 -22.86 6.60 12.35
N LEU A 43 -22.57 6.77 11.05
CA LEU A 43 -22.72 8.04 10.34
C LEU A 43 -24.18 8.50 10.22
N PHE A 44 -25.13 7.56 10.14
CA PHE A 44 -26.55 7.89 10.11
C PHE A 44 -27.10 8.26 11.49
N VAL A 45 -26.71 7.53 12.55
CA VAL A 45 -27.29 7.71 13.89
C VAL A 45 -26.76 8.94 14.62
N GLN A 46 -25.46 9.26 14.49
CA GLN A 46 -24.86 10.35 15.29
C GLN A 46 -24.68 11.66 14.52
N ILE A 47 -24.54 11.59 13.19
CA ILE A 47 -24.11 12.73 12.36
C ILE A 47 -25.20 13.16 11.36
N GLY A 48 -26.21 12.30 11.11
CA GLY A 48 -27.30 12.61 10.17
C GLY A 48 -26.81 12.77 8.73
N LEU A 49 -26.04 11.79 8.23
CA LEU A 49 -25.42 11.87 6.91
C LEU A 49 -26.49 11.90 5.79
N PRO A 50 -26.50 12.92 4.91
CA PRO A 50 -27.46 13.01 3.81
C PRO A 50 -27.18 11.94 2.74
N ASP A 51 -28.23 11.27 2.27
CA ASP A 51 -28.17 10.15 1.31
C ASP A 51 -27.36 10.46 0.03
N ASN A 52 -27.41 11.72 -0.43
CA ASN A 52 -26.66 12.17 -1.61
C ASN A 52 -25.13 12.06 -1.41
N LEU A 53 -24.63 12.29 -0.20
CA LEU A 53 -23.20 12.10 0.11
C LEU A 53 -22.83 10.62 0.11
N LEU A 54 -23.70 9.78 0.66
CA LEU A 54 -23.46 8.34 0.72
C LEU A 54 -23.39 7.72 -0.67
N ILE A 55 -24.32 8.10 -1.56
CA ILE A 55 -24.31 7.66 -2.97
C ILE A 55 -23.04 8.12 -3.68
N LYS A 56 -22.59 9.36 -3.45
CA LYS A 56 -21.32 9.86 -4.02
C LYS A 56 -20.11 9.06 -3.52
N ILE A 57 -20.02 8.80 -2.21
CA ILE A 57 -18.92 8.03 -1.60
C ILE A 57 -18.90 6.61 -2.16
N LEU A 58 -20.05 5.93 -2.24
CA LEU A 58 -20.15 4.59 -2.81
C LEU A 58 -19.76 4.57 -4.30
N ARG A 59 -20.18 5.57 -5.07
CA ARG A 59 -19.82 5.69 -6.49
C ARG A 59 -18.32 5.92 -6.68
N THR A 60 -17.73 6.81 -5.87
CA THR A 60 -16.28 7.07 -5.88
C THR A 60 -15.50 5.84 -5.44
N LYS A 61 -15.95 5.13 -4.40
CA LYS A 61 -15.35 3.87 -3.93
C LYS A 61 -15.38 2.77 -4.99
N LYS A 62 -16.48 2.66 -5.74
CA LYS A 62 -16.60 1.70 -6.85
C LYS A 62 -15.60 2.04 -7.96
N LYS A 63 -15.55 3.30 -8.40
CA LYS A 63 -14.59 3.76 -9.42
C LYS A 63 -13.14 3.57 -8.98
N SER A 64 -12.79 3.92 -7.74
CA SER A 64 -11.42 3.75 -7.25
C SER A 64 -11.01 2.29 -7.17
N LYS A 65 -11.91 1.40 -6.73
CA LYS A 65 -11.66 -0.05 -6.72
C LYS A 65 -11.41 -0.60 -8.12
N GLU A 66 -12.18 -0.14 -9.11
CA GLU A 66 -12.02 -0.54 -10.51
C GLU A 66 -10.66 -0.08 -11.08
N ILE A 67 -10.26 1.16 -10.80
CA ILE A 67 -8.94 1.69 -11.20
C ILE A 67 -7.80 0.90 -10.54
N ILE A 68 -7.91 0.57 -9.25
CA ILE A 68 -6.89 -0.22 -8.52
C ILE A 68 -6.78 -1.63 -9.10
N ILE A 69 -7.90 -2.28 -9.43
CA ILE A 69 -7.90 -3.61 -10.03
C ILE A 69 -7.28 -3.57 -11.43
N ASN A 70 -7.69 -2.62 -12.26
CA ASN A 70 -7.18 -2.48 -13.63
C ASN A 70 -5.69 -2.16 -13.67
N ASN A 71 -5.21 -1.31 -12.74
CA ASN A 71 -3.84 -0.81 -12.73
C ASN A 71 -2.95 -1.44 -11.64
N LYS A 72 -3.35 -2.59 -11.08
CA LYS A 72 -2.66 -3.25 -9.94
C LYS A 72 -1.16 -3.42 -10.16
N LYS A 73 -0.76 -3.84 -11.38
CA LYS A 73 0.66 -4.06 -11.73
C LYS A 73 1.48 -2.77 -11.68
N LEU A 74 0.93 -1.66 -12.16
CA LEU A 74 1.58 -0.35 -12.15
C LEU A 74 1.69 0.21 -10.74
N ILE A 75 0.65 0.05 -9.91
CA ILE A 75 0.67 0.45 -8.50
C ILE A 75 1.76 -0.31 -7.73
N ILE A 76 1.87 -1.63 -7.95
CA ILE A 76 2.91 -2.47 -7.33
C ILE A 76 4.30 -2.02 -7.78
N LEU A 77 4.49 -1.71 -9.07
CA LEU A 77 5.77 -1.23 -9.59
C LEU A 77 6.20 0.09 -8.94
N ILE A 78 5.27 1.05 -8.81
CA ILE A 78 5.55 2.33 -8.16
C ILE A 78 5.89 2.12 -6.68
N LEU A 79 5.13 1.29 -5.98
CA LEU A 79 5.39 0.98 -4.57
C LEU A 79 6.76 0.34 -4.38
N PHE A 80 7.14 -0.58 -5.27
CA PHE A 80 8.46 -1.20 -5.27
C PHE A 80 9.57 -0.18 -5.54
N GLY A 81 9.36 0.75 -6.48
CA GLY A 81 10.27 1.86 -6.73
C GLY A 81 10.47 2.73 -5.49
N LEU A 82 9.39 3.15 -4.83
CA LEU A 82 9.47 3.95 -3.61
C LEU A 82 10.17 3.22 -2.46
N ALA A 83 9.90 1.92 -2.29
CA ALA A 83 10.54 1.10 -1.27
C ALA A 83 12.06 0.99 -1.51
N THR A 84 12.48 0.74 -2.75
CA THR A 84 13.91 0.68 -3.09
C THR A 84 14.58 2.04 -2.90
N PHE A 85 13.96 3.14 -3.37
CA PHE A 85 14.49 4.49 -3.13
C PHE A 85 14.64 4.81 -1.64
N SER A 86 13.64 4.48 -0.82
CA SER A 86 13.68 4.71 0.63
C SER A 86 14.81 3.91 1.29
N TYR A 87 15.01 2.66 0.89
CA TYR A 87 16.08 1.80 1.41
C TYR A 87 17.49 2.31 1.03
N PHE A 88 17.70 2.75 -0.22
CA PHE A 88 19.00 3.22 -0.69
C PHE A 88 19.30 4.70 -0.34
N TYR A 89 18.28 5.50 -0.04
CA TYR A 89 18.43 6.91 0.35
C TYR A 89 19.48 7.15 1.46
N PRO A 90 19.48 6.44 2.60
CA PRO A 90 20.48 6.65 3.64
C PRO A 90 21.91 6.36 3.15
N VAL A 91 22.11 5.36 2.30
CA VAL A 91 23.43 5.03 1.73
C VAL A 91 23.93 6.16 0.83
N ILE A 92 23.05 6.67 -0.05
CA ILE A 92 23.38 7.80 -0.92
C ILE A 92 23.68 9.06 -0.10
N LYS A 93 22.87 9.33 0.93
CA LYS A 93 23.06 10.47 1.84
C LYS A 93 24.39 10.35 2.59
N HIS A 94 24.70 9.17 3.12
CA HIS A 94 25.95 8.93 3.82
C HIS A 94 27.17 9.12 2.90
N ALA A 95 27.11 8.59 1.67
CA ALA A 95 28.17 8.76 0.68
C ALA A 95 28.39 10.24 0.30
N LYS A 96 27.31 11.01 0.12
CA LYS A 96 27.39 12.46 -0.15
C LYS A 96 28.03 13.21 1.02
N ASN A 97 27.54 13.00 2.23
CA ASN A 97 28.08 13.65 3.43
C ASN A 97 29.58 13.33 3.63
N LYS A 98 30.00 12.09 3.35
CA LYS A 98 31.41 11.68 3.41
C LYS A 98 32.25 12.46 2.39
N LEU A 99 31.77 12.58 1.15
CA LEU A 99 32.48 13.29 0.08
C LEU A 99 32.55 14.80 0.35
N ASP A 100 31.48 15.38 0.88
CA ASP A 100 31.43 16.78 1.27
C ASP A 100 32.39 17.06 2.43
N CYS A 101 32.42 16.19 3.44
CA CYS A 101 33.38 16.28 4.52
C CYS A 101 34.83 16.19 4.00
N GLU A 102 35.14 15.22 3.14
CA GLU A 102 36.49 15.05 2.57
C GLU A 102 36.94 16.34 1.85
N LYS A 103 36.02 16.98 1.11
CA LYS A 103 36.28 18.24 0.40
C LYS A 103 36.55 19.39 1.36
N ILE A 104 35.73 19.55 2.41
CA ILE A 104 35.91 20.59 3.43
C ILE A 104 37.22 20.37 4.18
N ALA A 105 37.51 19.14 4.59
CA ALA A 105 38.72 18.77 5.31
C ALA A 105 39.99 19.04 4.47
N LYS A 106 39.99 18.70 3.18
CA LYS A 106 41.10 19.04 2.27
C LYS A 106 41.36 20.54 2.24
N ASN A 107 40.32 21.34 2.04
CA ASN A 107 40.44 22.80 1.99
C ASN A 107 40.96 23.36 3.31
N TYR A 108 40.49 22.83 4.44
CA TYR A 108 40.96 23.22 5.77
C TYR A 108 42.45 22.90 5.97
N ILE A 109 42.88 21.68 5.65
CA ILE A 109 44.29 21.24 5.79
C ILE A 109 45.21 22.10 4.91
N ILE A 110 44.84 22.34 3.64
CA ILE A 110 45.62 23.17 2.72
C ILE A 110 45.74 24.60 3.26
N LYS A 111 44.63 25.19 3.70
CA LYS A 111 44.58 26.59 4.16
C LYS A 111 45.31 26.81 5.48
N ASN A 112 45.14 25.94 6.46
CA ASN A 112 45.62 26.19 7.82
C ASN A 112 47.11 25.85 8.00
N LYS A 113 47.64 24.92 7.20
CA LYS A 113 49.03 24.45 7.35
C LYS A 113 49.98 24.88 6.22
N ASN A 114 49.53 25.74 5.29
CA ASN A 114 50.32 26.22 4.14
C ASN A 114 51.10 25.10 3.42
N ILE A 115 50.50 23.91 3.31
CA ILE A 115 51.22 22.72 2.86
C ILE A 115 51.26 22.67 1.34
N ILE A 116 52.22 23.39 0.76
CA ILE A 116 52.43 23.48 -0.69
C ILE A 116 52.93 22.13 -1.28
N ARG A 117 53.48 21.24 -0.43
CA ARG A 117 54.24 20.05 -0.87
C ARG A 117 53.68 18.69 -0.45
N ILE A 118 52.43 18.62 0.03
CA ILE A 118 51.82 17.33 0.41
C ILE A 118 51.39 16.53 -0.82
N ASN A 119 51.62 15.21 -0.76
CA ASN A 119 51.12 14.29 -1.77
C ASN A 119 49.59 14.20 -1.74
N LYS A 120 48.94 14.19 -2.91
CA LYS A 120 47.48 14.03 -3.05
C LYS A 120 46.94 12.79 -2.32
N LYS A 121 47.70 11.68 -2.27
CA LYS A 121 47.30 10.46 -1.55
C LYS A 121 47.28 10.67 -0.03
N GLU A 122 48.29 11.35 0.49
CA GLU A 122 48.43 11.64 1.92
C GLU A 122 47.35 12.63 2.37
N LEU A 123 47.13 13.70 1.60
CA LEU A 123 46.02 14.63 1.85
C LEU A 123 44.66 13.92 1.90
N ARG A 124 44.46 12.91 1.04
CA ARG A 124 43.24 12.09 1.03
C ARG A 124 43.12 11.23 2.28
N MET A 125 44.20 10.60 2.73
CA MET A 125 44.23 9.84 3.98
C MET A 125 43.87 10.74 5.17
N LEU A 126 44.52 11.90 5.28
CA LEU A 126 44.31 12.84 6.38
C LEU A 126 42.91 13.43 6.41
N SER A 127 42.41 13.88 5.26
CA SER A 127 41.03 14.38 5.16
C SER A 127 39.99 13.31 5.51
N THR A 128 40.24 12.06 5.12
CA THR A 128 39.37 10.94 5.48
C THR A 128 39.39 10.65 6.97
N ASN A 129 40.59 10.57 7.58
CA ASN A 129 40.73 10.33 9.02
C ASN A 129 40.09 11.45 9.85
N PHE A 130 40.26 12.71 9.42
CA PHE A 130 39.60 13.85 10.06
C PHE A 130 38.07 13.74 10.02
N CYS A 131 37.51 13.36 8.87
CA CYS A 131 36.07 13.12 8.73
C CYS A 131 35.53 11.99 9.59
N TYR A 132 36.38 11.06 10.01
CA TYR A 132 36.05 9.98 10.94
C TYR A 132 36.32 10.35 12.41
N GLY A 133 36.65 11.60 12.72
CA GLY A 133 36.94 12.06 14.09
C GLY A 133 38.37 11.78 14.56
N GLY A 134 39.28 11.46 13.64
CA GLY A 134 40.69 11.28 13.94
C GLY A 134 41.40 12.62 14.18
N ASN A 135 42.11 12.72 15.31
CA ASN A 135 42.91 13.90 15.68
C ASN A 135 44.31 13.96 15.03
N GLU A 136 44.54 13.21 13.94
CA GLU A 136 45.86 13.08 13.31
C GLU A 136 46.34 14.37 12.63
N ILE A 137 45.44 15.31 12.33
CA ILE A 137 45.83 16.64 11.82
C ILE A 137 46.77 17.34 12.82
N ASN A 138 46.56 17.21 14.13
CA ASN A 138 47.39 17.87 15.14
C ASN A 138 48.79 17.23 15.23
N LYS A 139 48.93 15.93 14.92
CA LYS A 139 50.24 15.25 14.96
C LYS A 139 51.21 15.73 13.86
N ILE A 140 50.70 16.17 12.71
CA ILE A 140 51.53 16.74 11.63
C ILE A 140 52.15 18.08 12.03
N GLU A 141 51.53 18.83 12.94
CA GLU A 141 52.07 20.11 13.44
C GLU A 141 53.37 19.90 14.22
N ASN A 142 53.46 18.77 14.93
CA ASN A 142 54.62 18.41 15.74
C ASN A 142 55.77 17.74 14.95
N LEU A 143 55.64 17.55 13.63
CA LEU A 143 56.73 17.03 12.78
C LEU A 143 57.56 18.13 12.11
N ASN A 144 57.07 19.37 12.14
CA ASN A 144 57.74 20.54 11.56
C ASN A 144 58.39 21.46 12.61
N ASN A 145 58.41 21.04 13.88
CA ASN A 145 59.18 21.68 14.96
C ASN A 145 60.48 20.91 15.22
#